data_AF-A0A183AE56-F1
#
_entry.id   AF-A0A183AE56-F1
#
_cell.length_a   1.000
_cell.length_b   1.000
_cell.length_c   1.000
_cell.angle_alpha   90.00
_cell.angle_beta   90.00
_cell.angle_gamma   90.00
#
_symmetry.space_group_name_H-M   'P 1'
#
loop_
_entity.id
_entity.type
_entity.pdbx_description
1 polymer ?
#
loop_
_entity_poly.entity_id
_entity_poly.type
_entity_poly.pdbx_seq_one_letter_code
_entity_poly.pdbx_strand_id
1 'polypeptide(L)'
;MRLSLFFLTLLATYASQISANQSKHWAVLVAGSHGWDNYRHQSDVAHAYQLVSKNGIPPQNIITMMVDDVARDPKNPFPGKLFQDYTHQDVYAGVVVDYKGADVTVNNFINMLKGDPALKAAGKKVLESGPNDNVFIYMVDHGSRGRFDFPNQPLQAKLFMQTLVWLNQARRYKQMLIYIEACFSGSMFEGLLPQNIKTHFDYMDGGSSGERGETSGDMQRCPSLRDTVPEDQVHLFQLKRRLSVNQSPEQLELARRRLNRATQLARMAKETVDEIIEQVYRSATPSNPRIDIFETLDCHNTITEQFEFKCFSLRQVPEAAYEMSKLYRLCELGYDAKSVVQEIFDRCG
;
A
#
# COMPACT_ATOMS: atom_id res chain seq x y z
N MET A 1 -32.43 23.32 43.95
CA MET A 1 -32.26 22.98 42.52
C MET A 1 -31.12 23.75 41.84
N ARG A 2 -31.02 25.08 41.91
CA ARG A 2 -30.00 25.86 41.16
C ARG A 2 -28.53 25.53 41.49
N LEU A 3 -28.21 25.24 42.75
CA LEU A 3 -26.84 24.88 43.16
C LEU A 3 -26.41 23.51 42.60
N SER A 4 -27.33 22.56 42.53
CA SER A 4 -27.08 21.20 42.03
C SER A 4 -26.84 21.18 40.51
N LEU A 5 -27.57 21.99 39.73
CA LEU A 5 -27.29 22.16 38.31
C LEU A 5 -25.90 22.77 38.05
N PHE A 6 -25.45 23.72 38.88
CA PHE A 6 -24.14 24.34 38.73
C PHE A 6 -22.99 23.35 38.96
N PHE A 7 -23.10 22.50 40.00
CA PHE A 7 -22.14 21.43 40.26
C PHE A 7 -22.12 20.37 39.16
N LEU A 8 -23.28 19.98 38.62
CA LEU A 8 -23.34 19.06 37.48
C LEU A 8 -22.69 19.64 36.22
N THR A 9 -22.91 20.93 35.93
CA THR A 9 -22.23 21.58 34.80
C THR A 9 -20.72 21.69 35.01
N LEU A 10 -20.26 21.97 36.24
CA LEU A 10 -18.84 22.07 36.57
C LEU A 10 -18.13 20.70 36.49
N LEU A 11 -18.80 19.64 36.94
CA LEU A 11 -18.31 18.26 36.83
C LEU A 11 -18.28 17.80 35.37
N ALA A 12 -19.29 18.14 34.57
CA ALA A 12 -19.32 17.82 33.14
C ALA A 12 -18.23 18.55 32.35
N THR A 13 -17.95 19.82 32.66
CA THR A 13 -16.85 20.57 32.03
C THR A 13 -15.48 20.05 32.46
N TYR A 14 -15.29 19.73 33.75
CA TYR A 14 -14.05 19.11 34.24
C TYR A 14 -13.83 17.72 33.62
N ALA A 15 -14.86 16.88 33.56
CA ALA A 15 -14.77 15.56 32.93
C ALA A 15 -14.49 15.67 31.43
N SER A 16 -15.09 16.65 30.73
CA SER A 16 -14.81 16.94 29.33
C SER A 16 -13.38 17.43 29.12
N GLN A 17 -12.86 18.26 30.03
CA GLN A 17 -11.47 18.72 30.00
C GLN A 17 -10.49 17.59 30.28
N ILE A 18 -10.75 16.71 31.24
CA ILE A 18 -9.92 15.53 31.52
C ILE A 18 -9.92 14.58 30.32
N SER A 19 -11.08 14.32 29.71
CA SER A 19 -11.17 13.50 28.49
C SER A 19 -10.48 14.14 27.29
N ALA A 20 -10.52 15.47 27.16
CA ALA A 20 -9.77 16.22 26.14
C ALA A 20 -8.25 16.25 26.40
N ASN A 21 -7.81 16.06 27.66
CA ASN A 21 -6.40 16.02 28.04
C ASN A 21 -5.79 14.60 27.96
N GLN A 22 -6.62 13.57 27.80
CA GLN A 22 -6.13 12.20 27.61
C GLN A 22 -5.75 11.99 26.15
N SER A 23 -4.45 11.81 25.89
CA SER A 23 -3.91 11.46 24.57
C SER A 23 -4.57 10.18 24.06
N LYS A 24 -5.17 10.24 22.87
CA LYS A 24 -5.74 9.07 22.21
C LYS A 24 -4.74 8.47 21.25
N HIS A 25 -4.83 7.16 21.06
CA HIS A 25 -4.16 6.44 19.98
C HIS A 25 -5.19 6.11 18.90
N TRP A 26 -4.82 6.39 17.65
CA TRP A 26 -5.59 6.08 16.45
C TRP A 26 -4.82 5.10 15.58
N ALA A 27 -5.52 4.18 14.93
CA ALA A 27 -4.96 3.26 13.95
C ALA A 27 -5.73 3.37 12.64
N VAL A 28 -5.00 3.48 11.54
CA VAL A 28 -5.52 3.41 10.17
C VAL A 28 -4.87 2.21 9.50
N LEU A 29 -5.65 1.22 9.10
CA LEU A 29 -5.19 -0.05 8.56
C LEU A 29 -5.71 -0.24 7.14
N VAL A 30 -4.82 -0.40 6.16
CA VAL A 30 -5.17 -0.36 4.73
C VAL A 30 -4.58 -1.55 3.97
N ALA A 31 -5.44 -2.32 3.30
CA ALA A 31 -5.03 -3.29 2.27
C ALA A 31 -5.40 -2.72 0.90
N GLY A 32 -4.39 -2.52 0.04
CA GLY A 32 -4.57 -1.89 -1.28
C GLY A 32 -5.09 -2.83 -2.38
N SER A 33 -5.05 -4.16 -2.17
CA SER A 33 -5.44 -5.14 -3.19
C SER A 33 -6.59 -6.05 -2.79
N HIS A 34 -6.96 -6.88 -3.76
CA HIS A 34 -8.09 -7.77 -3.74
C HIS A 34 -7.74 -9.08 -4.45
N GLY A 35 -8.66 -10.02 -4.38
CA GLY A 35 -8.57 -11.33 -5.00
C GLY A 35 -7.74 -12.33 -4.20
N TRP A 36 -8.11 -13.60 -4.35
CA TRP A 36 -7.50 -14.72 -3.64
C TRP A 36 -5.96 -14.77 -3.72
N ASP A 37 -5.38 -14.40 -4.85
CA ASP A 37 -3.94 -14.50 -5.04
C ASP A 37 -3.17 -13.45 -4.19
N ASN A 38 -3.88 -12.40 -3.72
CA ASN A 38 -3.41 -11.37 -2.79
C ASN A 38 -3.98 -11.52 -1.36
N TYR A 39 -4.41 -12.73 -0.99
CA TYR A 39 -4.90 -13.06 0.36
C TYR A 39 -4.06 -12.45 1.50
N ARG A 40 -2.73 -12.48 1.33
CA ARG A 40 -1.74 -12.03 2.31
C ARG A 40 -2.02 -10.61 2.83
N HIS A 41 -2.33 -9.64 1.97
CA HIS A 41 -2.46 -8.24 2.37
C HIS A 41 -3.67 -8.00 3.28
N GLN A 42 -4.81 -8.63 2.98
CA GLN A 42 -5.99 -8.52 3.84
C GLN A 42 -5.85 -9.35 5.12
N SER A 43 -5.10 -10.47 5.07
CA SER A 43 -4.73 -11.21 6.27
C SER A 43 -3.81 -10.41 7.19
N ASP A 44 -2.85 -9.67 6.63
CA ASP A 44 -1.95 -8.78 7.37
C ASP A 44 -2.71 -7.62 8.03
N VAL A 45 -3.66 -6.99 7.33
CA VAL A 45 -4.56 -5.98 7.93
C VAL A 45 -5.42 -6.58 9.04
N ALA A 46 -5.98 -7.76 8.83
CA ALA A 46 -6.77 -8.45 9.85
C ALA A 46 -5.91 -8.75 11.10
N HIS A 47 -4.68 -9.21 10.92
CA HIS A 47 -3.74 -9.42 12.01
C HIS A 47 -3.36 -8.11 12.72
N ALA A 48 -3.09 -7.04 11.98
CA ALA A 48 -2.82 -5.71 12.54
C ALA A 48 -4.00 -5.21 13.38
N TYR A 49 -5.25 -5.44 12.93
CA TYR A 49 -6.46 -5.12 13.68
C TYR A 49 -6.48 -5.84 15.04
N GLN A 50 -6.19 -7.15 15.06
CA GLN A 50 -6.10 -7.92 16.31
C GLN A 50 -5.04 -7.33 17.25
N LEU A 51 -3.86 -6.97 16.72
CA LEU A 51 -2.77 -6.42 17.52
C LEU A 51 -3.14 -5.07 18.13
N VAL A 52 -3.64 -4.11 17.35
CA VAL A 52 -3.98 -2.78 17.88
C VAL A 52 -5.15 -2.86 18.86
N SER A 53 -6.13 -3.72 18.60
CA SER A 53 -7.28 -3.93 19.50
C SER A 53 -6.84 -4.57 20.83
N LYS A 54 -6.04 -5.63 20.77
CA LYS A 54 -5.50 -6.30 21.97
C LYS A 54 -4.63 -5.38 22.83
N ASN A 55 -3.96 -4.41 22.21
CA ASN A 55 -3.13 -3.40 22.89
C ASN A 55 -3.93 -2.16 23.30
N GLY A 56 -5.26 -2.21 23.29
CA GLY A 56 -6.11 -1.21 23.95
C GLY A 56 -6.50 -0.01 23.08
N ILE A 57 -6.23 -0.02 21.76
CA ILE A 57 -6.84 0.96 20.86
C ILE A 57 -8.33 0.60 20.71
N PRO A 58 -9.26 1.48 21.10
CA PRO A 58 -10.67 1.13 21.11
C PRO A 58 -11.23 1.13 19.67
N PRO A 59 -12.27 0.32 19.35
CA PRO A 59 -12.76 0.16 17.97
C PRO A 59 -13.16 1.45 17.25
N GLN A 60 -13.63 2.47 17.97
CA GLN A 60 -13.95 3.78 17.40
C GLN A 60 -12.72 4.55 16.89
N ASN A 61 -11.52 4.19 17.35
CA ASN A 61 -10.26 4.80 16.93
C ASN A 61 -9.46 3.94 15.92
N ILE A 62 -10.02 2.78 15.51
CA ILE A 62 -9.43 1.94 14.47
C ILE A 62 -10.26 2.14 13.20
N ILE A 63 -9.60 2.53 12.11
CA ILE A 63 -10.21 2.71 10.79
C ILE A 63 -9.62 1.65 9.87
N THR A 64 -10.44 0.71 9.40
CA THR A 64 -10.00 -0.39 8.52
C THR A 64 -10.52 -0.19 7.11
N MET A 65 -9.63 -0.27 6.13
CA MET A 65 -9.92 -0.17 4.71
C MET A 65 -9.35 -1.40 3.99
N MET A 66 -10.23 -2.29 3.53
CA MET A 66 -9.84 -3.47 2.75
C MET A 66 -11.01 -3.95 1.90
N VAL A 67 -10.73 -4.57 0.75
CA VAL A 67 -11.79 -4.96 -0.19
C VAL A 67 -12.75 -6.00 0.42
N ASP A 68 -12.23 -6.82 1.35
CA ASP A 68 -12.98 -7.78 2.16
C ASP A 68 -13.70 -8.84 1.31
N ASP A 69 -12.95 -9.37 0.34
CA ASP A 69 -13.35 -10.40 -0.62
C ASP A 69 -12.67 -11.75 -0.40
N VAL A 70 -11.58 -11.83 0.36
CA VAL A 70 -10.80 -13.07 0.52
C VAL A 70 -11.34 -14.02 1.60
N ALA A 71 -11.94 -13.50 2.68
CA ALA A 71 -12.49 -14.35 3.74
C ALA A 71 -13.66 -15.21 3.24
N ARG A 72 -14.40 -14.73 2.23
CA ARG A 72 -15.56 -15.42 1.65
C ARG A 72 -15.33 -15.82 0.19
N ASP A 73 -14.08 -15.78 -0.29
CA ASP A 73 -13.74 -16.22 -1.64
C ASP A 73 -14.11 -17.71 -1.80
N PRO A 74 -14.69 -18.15 -2.93
CA PRO A 74 -15.00 -19.57 -3.17
C PRO A 74 -13.78 -20.51 -3.10
N LYS A 75 -12.57 -19.98 -3.27
CA LYS A 75 -11.31 -20.72 -3.13
C LYS A 75 -10.88 -20.87 -1.67
N ASN A 76 -11.51 -20.17 -0.72
CA ASN A 76 -11.16 -20.26 0.69
C ASN A 76 -11.67 -21.58 1.30
N PRO A 77 -10.78 -22.51 1.68
CA PRO A 77 -11.20 -23.77 2.30
C PRO A 77 -11.75 -23.59 3.72
N PHE A 78 -11.57 -22.41 4.33
CA PHE A 78 -12.10 -22.04 5.64
C PHE A 78 -12.98 -20.79 5.52
N PRO A 79 -14.20 -20.90 4.99
CA PRO A 79 -15.07 -19.75 4.75
C PRO A 79 -15.28 -18.90 6.01
N GLY A 80 -15.08 -17.60 5.87
CA GLY A 80 -15.22 -16.61 6.93
C GLY A 80 -14.02 -16.49 7.87
N LYS A 81 -12.87 -17.09 7.55
CA LYS A 81 -11.64 -17.02 8.36
C LYS A 81 -10.45 -16.57 7.54
N LEU A 82 -9.52 -15.86 8.20
CA LEU A 82 -8.20 -15.53 7.66
C LEU A 82 -7.08 -15.97 8.58
N PHE A 83 -5.93 -16.33 8.04
CA PHE A 83 -4.77 -16.82 8.78
C PHE A 83 -3.50 -16.11 8.32
N GLN A 84 -2.65 -15.73 9.25
CA GLN A 84 -1.36 -15.10 8.97
C GLN A 84 -0.17 -16.03 9.31
N ASP A 85 -0.46 -17.18 9.95
CA ASP A 85 0.53 -18.15 10.37
C ASP A 85 0.23 -19.58 9.88
N TYR A 86 1.17 -20.50 10.15
CA TYR A 86 1.01 -21.93 9.87
C TYR A 86 0.22 -22.67 10.96
N THR A 87 -0.17 -22.01 12.05
CA THR A 87 -0.95 -22.62 13.13
C THR A 87 -2.46 -22.48 12.91
N HIS A 88 -2.85 -21.71 11.88
CA HIS A 88 -4.22 -21.37 11.53
C HIS A 88 -4.97 -20.69 12.66
N GLN A 89 -4.32 -19.74 13.35
CA GLN A 89 -5.03 -18.82 14.23
C GLN A 89 -5.85 -17.85 13.40
N ASP A 90 -7.18 -17.86 13.57
CA ASP A 90 -8.08 -16.96 12.86
C ASP A 90 -7.86 -15.51 13.28
N VAL A 91 -7.45 -14.66 12.34
CA VAL A 91 -7.21 -13.23 12.54
C VAL A 91 -8.36 -12.35 12.03
N TYR A 92 -9.37 -12.93 11.36
CA TYR A 92 -10.49 -12.17 10.80
C TYR A 92 -11.64 -11.98 11.80
N ALA A 93 -11.75 -12.85 12.79
CA ALA A 93 -12.81 -12.79 13.79
C ALA A 93 -12.88 -11.41 14.48
N GLY A 94 -14.03 -10.75 14.38
CA GLY A 94 -14.28 -9.45 15.02
C GLY A 94 -13.70 -8.23 14.30
N VAL A 95 -13.03 -8.41 13.16
CA VAL A 95 -12.53 -7.28 12.37
C VAL A 95 -13.71 -6.45 11.84
N VAL A 96 -13.68 -5.13 12.10
CA VAL A 96 -14.64 -4.16 11.55
C VAL A 96 -14.01 -3.50 10.33
N VAL A 97 -14.67 -3.62 9.18
CA VAL A 97 -14.24 -3.02 7.90
C VAL A 97 -15.07 -1.76 7.62
N ASP A 98 -14.44 -0.59 7.74
CA ASP A 98 -15.12 0.71 7.60
C ASP A 98 -15.26 1.13 6.12
N TYR A 99 -14.27 0.75 5.31
CA TYR A 99 -14.25 0.97 3.86
C TYR A 99 -14.05 -0.38 3.16
N LYS A 100 -15.09 -0.84 2.47
CA LYS A 100 -15.17 -2.17 1.86
C LYS A 100 -15.41 -2.09 0.35
N GLY A 101 -14.90 -3.05 -0.41
CA GLY A 101 -15.19 -3.17 -1.83
C GLY A 101 -14.80 -1.91 -2.62
N ALA A 102 -15.77 -1.32 -3.31
CA ALA A 102 -15.57 -0.11 -4.11
C ALA A 102 -15.21 1.13 -3.28
N ASP A 103 -15.39 1.12 -1.95
CA ASP A 103 -15.01 2.23 -1.09
C ASP A 103 -13.50 2.29 -0.82
N VAL A 104 -12.74 1.25 -1.19
CA VAL A 104 -11.28 1.23 -1.08
C VAL A 104 -10.70 2.03 -2.24
N THR A 105 -10.58 3.35 -2.03
CA THR A 105 -10.09 4.29 -3.04
C THR A 105 -9.12 5.29 -2.42
N VAL A 106 -8.21 5.80 -3.26
CA VAL A 106 -7.30 6.90 -2.88
C VAL A 106 -8.08 8.11 -2.36
N ASN A 107 -9.17 8.50 -3.02
CA ASN A 107 -9.98 9.65 -2.59
C ASN A 107 -10.57 9.44 -1.20
N ASN A 108 -11.17 8.27 -0.94
CA ASN A 108 -11.69 7.96 0.39
C ASN A 108 -10.57 7.91 1.43
N PHE A 109 -9.41 7.32 1.11
CA PHE A 109 -8.26 7.29 2.02
C PHE A 109 -7.78 8.69 2.41
N ILE A 110 -7.54 9.57 1.43
CA ILE A 110 -7.09 10.94 1.70
C ILE A 110 -8.13 11.75 2.48
N ASN A 111 -9.41 11.66 2.10
CA ASN A 111 -10.47 12.39 2.77
C ASN A 111 -10.75 11.85 4.19
N MET A 112 -10.64 10.53 4.38
CA MET A 112 -10.71 9.88 5.69
C MET A 112 -9.60 10.39 6.62
N LEU A 113 -8.35 10.42 6.14
CA LEU A 113 -7.21 10.97 6.91
C LEU A 113 -7.44 12.43 7.29
N LYS A 114 -8.01 13.23 6.37
CA LYS A 114 -8.30 14.65 6.60
C LYS A 114 -9.50 14.91 7.52
N GLY A 115 -10.23 13.87 7.93
CA GLY A 115 -11.42 14.01 8.77
C GLY A 115 -12.59 14.65 8.02
N ASP A 116 -12.80 14.28 6.75
CA ASP A 116 -13.76 14.93 5.86
C ASP A 116 -15.21 14.90 6.41
N PRO A 117 -15.87 16.06 6.54
CA PRO A 117 -17.24 16.14 7.07
C PRO A 117 -18.29 15.44 6.20
N ALA A 118 -18.10 15.38 4.88
CA ALA A 118 -19.08 14.74 3.99
C ALA A 118 -19.03 13.21 4.13
N LEU A 119 -17.84 12.62 4.25
CA LEU A 119 -17.68 11.20 4.60
C LEU A 119 -18.34 10.90 5.95
N LYS A 120 -18.12 11.75 6.96
CA LYS A 120 -18.76 11.59 8.28
C LYS A 120 -20.29 11.70 8.20
N ALA A 121 -20.82 12.66 7.44
CA ALA A 121 -22.25 12.82 7.22
C ALA A 121 -22.86 11.61 6.47
N ALA A 122 -22.08 10.95 5.62
CA ALA A 122 -22.43 9.69 4.96
C ALA A 122 -22.28 8.46 5.87
N GLY A 123 -21.98 8.65 7.16
CA GLY A 123 -21.84 7.57 8.14
C GLY A 123 -20.51 6.82 8.06
N LYS A 124 -19.50 7.32 7.34
CA LYS A 124 -18.16 6.74 7.31
C LYS A 124 -17.32 7.20 8.49
N LYS A 125 -16.50 6.28 9.02
CA LYS A 125 -15.54 6.58 10.08
C LYS A 125 -14.35 7.34 9.48
N VAL A 126 -14.04 8.52 10.04
CA VAL A 126 -12.93 9.36 9.61
C VAL A 126 -11.94 9.59 10.74
N LEU A 127 -10.72 10.03 10.42
CA LEU A 127 -9.71 10.33 11.44
C LEU A 127 -10.07 11.63 12.17
N GLU A 128 -10.43 11.51 13.45
CA GLU A 128 -10.80 12.64 14.32
C GLU A 128 -9.71 12.97 15.35
N SER A 129 -8.45 12.65 15.02
CA SER A 129 -7.31 12.92 15.89
C SER A 129 -7.00 14.41 16.02
N GLY A 130 -6.56 14.80 17.21
CA GLY A 130 -6.17 16.17 17.57
C GLY A 130 -4.67 16.33 17.88
N PRO A 131 -4.26 17.53 18.32
CA PRO A 131 -2.84 17.87 18.54
C PRO A 131 -2.14 17.08 19.65
N ASN A 132 -2.90 16.39 20.51
CA ASN A 132 -2.39 15.58 21.61
C ASN A 132 -2.43 14.08 21.31
N ASP A 133 -2.98 13.67 20.17
CA ASP A 133 -3.23 12.27 19.83
C ASP A 133 -2.08 11.69 19.00
N ASN A 134 -1.86 10.37 19.10
CA ASN A 134 -0.89 9.67 18.27
C ASN A 134 -1.62 8.89 17.18
N VAL A 135 -1.07 8.89 15.96
CA VAL A 135 -1.66 8.22 14.81
C VAL A 135 -0.70 7.15 14.29
N PHE A 136 -1.17 5.91 14.21
CA PHE A 136 -0.49 4.82 13.54
C PHE A 136 -1.19 4.54 12.20
N ILE A 137 -0.42 4.52 11.11
CA ILE A 137 -0.90 4.16 9.78
C ILE A 137 -0.15 2.90 9.36
N TYR A 138 -0.86 1.84 9.04
CA TYR A 138 -0.32 0.63 8.44
C TYR A 138 -0.96 0.41 7.07
N MET A 139 -0.12 0.31 6.05
CA MET A 139 -0.52 0.10 4.66
C MET A 139 0.22 -1.12 4.12
N VAL A 140 -0.51 -2.02 3.47
CA VAL A 140 0.05 -3.23 2.88
C VAL A 140 -0.57 -3.50 1.51
N ASP A 141 0.25 -3.52 0.48
CA ASP A 141 -0.11 -3.94 -0.87
C ASP A 141 1.13 -4.06 -1.77
N HIS A 142 0.93 -4.21 -3.08
CA HIS A 142 1.90 -3.91 -4.11
C HIS A 142 2.28 -2.42 -4.16
N GLY A 143 3.45 -2.16 -4.72
CA GLY A 143 3.93 -0.81 -4.99
C GLY A 143 4.86 -0.76 -6.19
N SER A 144 5.18 0.45 -6.60
CA SER A 144 6.30 0.72 -7.50
C SER A 144 6.94 2.04 -7.09
N ARG A 145 8.05 2.42 -7.73
CA ARG A 145 8.77 3.64 -7.35
C ARG A 145 7.83 4.85 -7.37
N GLY A 146 7.66 5.50 -6.20
CA GLY A 146 6.84 6.68 -6.01
C GLY A 146 5.33 6.44 -5.92
N ARG A 147 4.85 5.19 -5.78
CA ARG A 147 3.42 4.91 -5.63
C ARG A 147 3.13 3.68 -4.76
N PHE A 148 1.95 3.69 -4.13
CA PHE A 148 1.35 2.56 -3.43
C PHE A 148 0.03 2.19 -4.13
N ASP A 149 -0.22 0.91 -4.41
CA ASP A 149 -1.37 0.52 -5.21
C ASP A 149 -2.68 0.50 -4.39
N PHE A 150 -3.77 0.87 -5.04
CA PHE A 150 -5.15 0.73 -4.57
C PHE A 150 -5.95 0.05 -5.67
N PRO A 151 -7.14 -0.53 -5.40
CA PRO A 151 -7.86 -1.39 -6.35
C PRO A 151 -8.27 -0.71 -7.65
N ASN A 152 -8.40 0.62 -7.70
CA ASN A 152 -8.84 1.34 -8.90
C ASN A 152 -7.76 2.25 -9.52
N GLN A 153 -6.88 2.83 -8.70
CA GLN A 153 -5.82 3.73 -9.14
C GLN A 153 -4.74 3.79 -8.06
N PRO A 154 -3.45 4.00 -8.38
CA PRO A 154 -2.40 4.08 -7.38
C PRO A 154 -2.47 5.39 -6.56
N LEU A 155 -2.06 5.32 -5.29
CA LEU A 155 -1.73 6.48 -4.47
C LEU A 155 -0.32 6.95 -4.82
N GLN A 156 -0.23 8.13 -5.42
CA GLN A 156 1.06 8.76 -5.74
C GLN A 156 1.74 9.33 -4.48
N ALA A 157 3.05 9.13 -4.35
CA ALA A 157 3.86 9.63 -3.23
C ALA A 157 3.69 11.14 -3.04
N LYS A 158 3.64 11.91 -4.14
CA LYS A 158 3.39 13.36 -4.12
C LYS A 158 2.09 13.73 -3.40
N LEU A 159 1.00 13.03 -3.70
CA LEU A 159 -0.32 13.27 -3.07
C LEU A 159 -0.31 12.84 -1.60
N PHE A 160 0.32 11.71 -1.29
CA PHE A 160 0.45 11.23 0.08
C PHE A 160 1.24 12.23 0.94
N MET A 161 2.37 12.70 0.43
CA MET A 161 3.23 13.68 1.08
C MET A 161 2.55 15.02 1.32
N GLN A 162 1.83 15.54 0.32
CA GLN A 162 0.99 16.73 0.48
C GLN A 162 -0.06 16.55 1.58
N THR A 163 -0.61 15.35 1.71
CA THR A 163 -1.58 15.03 2.77
C THR A 163 -0.92 14.98 4.14
N LEU A 164 0.27 14.40 4.28
CA LEU A 164 1.03 14.39 5.54
C LEU A 164 1.42 15.81 5.99
N VAL A 165 1.85 16.66 5.05
CA VAL A 165 2.11 18.09 5.28
C VAL A 165 0.86 18.79 5.81
N TRP A 166 -0.29 18.55 5.17
CA TRP A 166 -1.56 19.13 5.60
C TRP A 166 -1.94 18.67 7.02
N LEU A 167 -1.81 17.38 7.34
CA LEU A 167 -2.12 16.83 8.68
C LEU A 167 -1.23 17.48 9.77
N ASN A 168 0.05 17.67 9.47
CA ASN A 168 0.99 18.35 10.37
C ASN A 168 0.61 19.83 10.58
N GLN A 169 0.35 20.57 9.50
CA GLN A 169 -0.04 21.98 9.56
C GLN A 169 -1.36 22.19 10.29
N ALA A 170 -2.34 21.30 10.07
CA ALA A 170 -3.62 21.29 10.75
C ALA A 170 -3.56 20.74 12.18
N ARG A 171 -2.36 20.41 12.69
CA ARG A 171 -2.11 19.86 14.03
C ARG A 171 -3.02 18.68 14.38
N ARG A 172 -3.16 17.75 13.43
CA ARG A 172 -4.05 16.57 13.56
C ARG A 172 -3.42 15.44 14.37
N TYR A 173 -2.20 15.59 14.85
CA TYR A 173 -1.51 14.61 15.68
C TYR A 173 -0.37 15.26 16.48
N LYS A 174 0.05 14.59 17.55
CA LYS A 174 1.27 14.83 18.33
C LYS A 174 2.47 14.12 17.71
N GLN A 175 2.30 12.82 17.44
CA GLN A 175 3.26 11.96 16.76
C GLN A 175 2.51 11.05 15.78
N MET A 176 3.14 10.78 14.64
CA MET A 176 2.63 9.83 13.65
C MET A 176 3.68 8.75 13.38
N LEU A 177 3.24 7.49 13.31
CA LEU A 177 4.04 6.35 12.87
C LEU A 177 3.40 5.76 11.62
N ILE A 178 4.16 5.59 10.55
CA ILE A 178 3.68 5.02 9.29
C ILE A 178 4.51 3.78 8.95
N TYR A 179 3.84 2.64 8.80
CA TYR A 179 4.39 1.38 8.30
C TYR A 179 3.82 1.11 6.90
N ILE A 180 4.69 0.92 5.91
CA ILE A 180 4.30 0.55 4.54
C ILE A 180 5.00 -0.76 4.16
N GLU A 181 4.22 -1.82 3.94
CA GLU A 181 4.65 -3.06 3.30
C GLU A 181 4.25 -2.99 1.82
N ALA A 182 5.23 -2.75 0.95
CA ALA A 182 5.05 -2.74 -0.50
C ALA A 182 6.41 -2.75 -1.20
N CYS A 183 6.48 -3.31 -2.42
CA CYS A 183 7.62 -3.08 -3.32
C CYS A 183 7.94 -1.56 -3.41
N PHE A 184 9.21 -1.19 -3.24
CA PHE A 184 9.69 0.19 -3.32
C PHE A 184 9.06 1.18 -2.30
N SER A 185 8.53 0.69 -1.18
CA SER A 185 7.87 1.50 -0.15
C SER A 185 8.70 2.68 0.37
N GLY A 186 10.04 2.56 0.43
CA GLY A 186 10.94 3.67 0.79
C GLY A 186 10.82 4.90 -0.12
N SER A 187 10.53 4.69 -1.40
CA SER A 187 10.36 5.76 -2.40
C SER A 187 9.10 6.61 -2.19
N MET A 188 8.19 6.21 -1.30
CA MET A 188 7.07 7.04 -0.87
C MET A 188 7.51 8.24 0.00
N PHE A 189 8.75 8.21 0.50
CA PHE A 189 9.28 9.17 1.47
C PHE A 189 10.63 9.77 1.10
N GLU A 190 11.49 8.98 0.43
CA GLU A 190 12.86 9.36 0.06
C GLU A 190 12.89 10.70 -0.69
N GLY A 191 13.61 11.69 -0.15
CA GLY A 191 13.72 13.03 -0.76
C GLY A 191 12.44 13.88 -0.71
N LEU A 192 11.31 13.37 -0.20
CA LEU A 192 10.02 14.05 -0.22
C LEU A 192 9.61 14.62 1.14
N LEU A 193 10.06 14.03 2.25
CA LEU A 193 9.71 14.46 3.61
C LEU A 193 10.38 15.78 4.00
N PRO A 194 9.61 16.84 4.30
CA PRO A 194 10.16 18.06 4.88
C PRO A 194 10.74 17.80 6.28
N GLN A 195 11.89 18.40 6.58
CA GLN A 195 12.62 18.19 7.85
C GLN A 195 11.84 18.61 9.12
N ASN A 196 10.72 19.33 8.98
CA ASN A 196 9.95 19.90 10.08
C ASN A 196 8.64 19.14 10.41
N ILE A 197 8.49 17.90 9.94
CA ILE A 197 7.32 17.07 10.24
C ILE A 197 7.66 16.03 11.32
N LYS A 198 6.81 15.94 12.36
CA LYS A 198 6.96 14.98 13.48
C LYS A 198 6.38 13.61 13.13
N THR A 199 6.84 13.03 12.03
CA THR A 199 6.41 11.71 11.56
C THR A 199 7.61 10.77 11.55
N HIS A 200 7.46 9.62 12.20
CA HIS A 200 8.37 8.49 12.06
C HIS A 200 7.78 7.56 11.01
N PHE A 201 8.64 7.02 10.15
CA PHE A 201 8.24 6.09 9.11
C PHE A 201 9.18 4.88 9.17
N ASP A 202 8.60 3.73 8.91
CA ASP A 202 9.29 2.46 8.71
C ASP A 202 8.69 1.83 7.46
N TYR A 203 9.51 1.14 6.70
CA TYR A 203 9.11 0.59 5.41
C TYR A 203 9.70 -0.80 5.25
N MET A 204 8.89 -1.70 4.71
CA MET A 204 9.29 -3.05 4.37
C MET A 204 9.22 -3.18 2.86
N ASP A 205 10.35 -3.55 2.28
CA ASP A 205 10.47 -3.82 0.85
C ASP A 205 10.68 -5.32 0.68
N GLY A 206 9.61 -6.02 0.29
CA GLY A 206 9.63 -7.45 -0.05
C GLY A 206 10.38 -7.76 -1.35
N GLY A 207 10.96 -6.75 -1.99
CA GLY A 207 11.70 -6.83 -3.25
C GLY A 207 13.20 -7.04 -3.13
N SER A 208 13.81 -7.45 -4.25
CA SER A 208 15.26 -7.43 -4.45
C SER A 208 15.84 -6.02 -4.67
N SER A 209 15.07 -4.96 -4.41
CA SER A 209 15.54 -3.58 -4.39
C SER A 209 16.64 -3.50 -3.34
N GLY A 210 17.86 -3.20 -3.77
CA GLY A 210 19.05 -3.15 -2.91
C GLY A 210 19.05 -2.07 -1.82
N GLU A 211 17.89 -1.56 -1.43
CA GLU A 211 17.70 -0.55 -0.39
C GLU A 211 17.24 -1.22 0.92
N ARG A 212 18.09 -2.10 1.47
CA ARG A 212 17.93 -2.51 2.87
C ARG A 212 18.37 -1.35 3.76
N GLY A 213 17.40 -0.66 4.36
CA GLY A 213 17.67 0.11 5.58
C GLY A 213 18.06 -0.86 6.69
N GLU A 214 19.32 -0.81 7.15
CA GLU A 214 19.75 -1.53 8.35
C GLU A 214 19.14 -0.84 9.58
N THR A 215 17.96 -1.29 10.03
CA THR A 215 17.52 -1.03 11.40
C THR A 215 17.97 -2.21 12.28
N SER A 216 19.01 -1.94 13.05
CA SER A 216 19.56 -2.82 14.09
C SER A 216 18.59 -2.92 15.27
N GLY A 217 17.53 -3.69 15.08
CA GLY A 217 16.67 -4.20 16.15
C GLY A 217 16.91 -5.70 16.29
N ASP A 218 17.01 -6.19 17.52
CA ASP A 218 17.16 -7.60 17.87
C ASP A 218 16.00 -8.41 17.28
N MET A 219 16.16 -8.91 16.05
CA MET A 219 15.13 -9.64 15.30
C MET A 219 15.00 -11.02 15.93
N GLN A 220 14.22 -11.05 17.01
CA GLN A 220 13.74 -12.24 17.68
C GLN A 220 13.31 -13.26 16.63
N ARG A 221 14.04 -14.39 16.56
CA ARG A 221 13.94 -15.45 15.54
C ARG A 221 12.61 -15.42 14.78
N CYS A 222 12.59 -14.84 13.58
CA CYS A 222 11.50 -15.07 12.65
C CYS A 222 11.33 -16.60 12.54
N PRO A 223 10.10 -17.14 12.69
CA PRO A 223 9.84 -18.55 12.42
C PRO A 223 10.47 -18.92 11.08
N SER A 224 11.03 -20.12 10.97
CA SER A 224 11.74 -20.59 9.76
C SER A 224 11.07 -20.05 8.49
N LEU A 225 11.82 -19.28 7.68
CA LEU A 225 11.40 -18.66 6.42
C LEU A 225 10.94 -19.74 5.42
N ARG A 226 9.79 -20.35 5.68
CA ARG A 226 9.17 -21.36 4.83
C ARG A 226 8.37 -20.61 3.79
N ASP A 227 8.60 -20.95 2.52
CA ASP A 227 7.87 -20.41 1.37
C ASP A 227 8.01 -18.89 1.16
N THR A 228 9.06 -18.25 1.69
CA THR A 228 9.37 -16.84 1.41
C THR A 228 9.79 -16.66 -0.05
N VAL A 229 9.10 -15.77 -0.75
CA VAL A 229 9.40 -15.40 -2.14
C VAL A 229 9.22 -13.89 -2.31
N PRO A 230 9.92 -13.25 -3.27
CA PRO A 230 9.67 -11.87 -3.65
C PRO A 230 8.21 -11.64 -4.05
N GLU A 231 7.68 -10.44 -3.77
CA GLU A 231 6.27 -10.11 -4.02
C GLU A 231 5.85 -10.31 -5.48
N ASP A 232 6.66 -9.85 -6.44
CA ASP A 232 6.42 -10.03 -7.88
C ASP A 232 6.37 -11.50 -8.29
N GLN A 233 7.01 -12.38 -7.53
CA GLN A 233 7.05 -13.81 -7.82
C GLN A 233 5.98 -14.62 -7.11
N VAL A 234 5.17 -14.03 -6.23
CA VAL A 234 4.13 -14.75 -5.46
C VAL A 234 3.19 -15.51 -6.39
N HIS A 235 2.74 -14.89 -7.48
CA HIS A 235 1.82 -15.56 -8.41
C HIS A 235 2.50 -16.74 -9.15
N LEU A 236 3.78 -16.59 -9.54
CA LEU A 236 4.54 -17.68 -10.16
C LEU A 236 4.79 -18.81 -9.17
N PHE A 237 5.11 -18.47 -7.92
CA PHE A 237 5.31 -19.44 -6.84
C PHE A 237 4.04 -20.27 -6.60
N GLN A 238 2.87 -19.63 -6.53
CA GLN A 238 1.58 -20.31 -6.41
C GLN A 238 1.32 -21.26 -7.58
N LEU A 239 1.59 -20.83 -8.82
CA LEU A 239 1.45 -21.67 -10.02
C LEU A 239 2.43 -22.85 -10.02
N LYS A 240 3.70 -22.63 -9.67
CA LYS A 240 4.71 -23.68 -9.54
C LYS A 240 4.31 -24.70 -8.47
N ARG A 241 3.82 -24.25 -7.31
CA ARG A 241 3.36 -25.13 -6.23
C ARG A 241 2.21 -26.04 -6.67
N ARG A 242 1.29 -25.55 -7.51
CA ARG A 242 0.22 -26.39 -8.08
C ARG A 242 0.76 -27.57 -8.88
N LEU A 243 1.93 -27.47 -9.51
CA LEU A 243 2.53 -28.59 -10.25
C LEU A 243 2.99 -29.73 -9.34
N SER A 244 3.23 -29.45 -8.06
CA SER A 244 3.73 -30.42 -7.08
C SER A 244 2.62 -31.07 -6.24
N VAL A 245 1.36 -30.65 -6.43
CA VAL A 245 0.20 -31.20 -5.71
C VAL A 245 -0.42 -32.34 -6.51
N ASN A 246 -0.86 -33.39 -5.81
CA ASN A 246 -1.60 -34.49 -6.43
C ASN A 246 -2.95 -33.97 -6.98
N GLN A 247 -3.15 -34.09 -8.29
CA GLN A 247 -4.31 -33.56 -9.01
C GLN A 247 -4.56 -34.38 -10.28
N SER A 248 -5.73 -34.20 -10.91
CA SER A 248 -6.03 -34.89 -12.16
C SER A 248 -5.09 -34.46 -13.30
N PRO A 249 -4.87 -35.31 -14.32
CA PRO A 249 -4.06 -34.96 -15.48
C PRO A 249 -4.50 -33.65 -16.16
N GLU A 250 -5.81 -33.39 -16.22
CA GLU A 250 -6.38 -32.16 -16.77
C GLU A 250 -6.00 -30.92 -15.96
N GLN A 251 -6.07 -31.00 -14.62
CA GLN A 251 -5.70 -29.88 -13.74
C GLN A 251 -4.19 -29.60 -13.79
N LEU A 252 -3.37 -30.66 -13.88
CA LEU A 252 -1.93 -30.52 -14.06
C LEU A 252 -1.59 -29.83 -15.37
N GLU A 253 -2.22 -30.21 -16.48
CA GLU A 253 -2.01 -29.58 -17.77
C GLU A 253 -2.48 -28.12 -17.79
N LEU A 254 -3.62 -27.82 -17.14
CA LEU A 254 -4.07 -26.44 -16.97
C LEU A 254 -3.06 -25.61 -16.16
N ALA A 255 -2.51 -26.16 -15.07
CA ALA A 255 -1.49 -25.48 -14.26
C ALA A 255 -0.20 -25.21 -15.07
N ARG A 256 0.27 -26.17 -15.88
CA ARG A 256 1.42 -25.99 -16.78
C ARG A 256 1.19 -24.87 -17.78
N ARG A 257 0.04 -24.87 -18.46
CA ARG A 257 -0.31 -23.81 -19.43
C ARG A 257 -0.39 -22.43 -18.78
N ARG A 258 -0.94 -22.33 -17.58
CA ARG A 258 -0.99 -21.07 -16.82
C ARG A 258 0.39 -20.57 -16.43
N LEU A 259 1.26 -21.45 -15.93
CA LEU A 259 2.64 -21.10 -15.59
C LEU A 259 3.40 -20.64 -16.83
N ASN A 260 3.34 -21.39 -17.93
CA ASN A 260 4.03 -21.03 -19.17
C ASN A 260 3.59 -19.67 -19.70
N ARG A 261 2.27 -19.39 -19.69
CA ARG A 261 1.75 -18.08 -20.10
C ARG A 261 2.27 -16.95 -19.22
N ALA A 262 2.23 -17.15 -17.90
CA ALA A 262 2.65 -16.13 -16.95
C ALA A 262 4.15 -15.83 -17.08
N THR A 263 4.99 -16.85 -17.17
CA THR A 263 6.43 -16.68 -17.39
C THR A 263 6.75 -16.06 -18.76
N GLN A 264 5.99 -16.40 -19.81
CA GLN A 264 6.15 -15.78 -21.12
C GLN A 264 5.80 -14.28 -21.09
N LEU A 265 4.72 -13.90 -20.41
CA LEU A 265 4.33 -12.50 -20.24
C LEU A 265 5.38 -11.70 -19.46
N ALA A 266 5.91 -12.26 -18.37
CA ALA A 266 7.00 -11.63 -17.60
C ALA A 266 8.23 -11.36 -18.47
N ARG A 267 8.62 -12.34 -19.30
CA ARG A 267 9.73 -12.18 -20.26
C ARG A 267 9.42 -11.10 -21.31
N MET A 268 8.22 -11.12 -21.88
CA MET A 268 7.80 -10.11 -22.87
C MET A 268 7.84 -8.70 -22.28
N ALA A 269 7.31 -8.49 -21.08
CA ALA A 269 7.33 -7.19 -20.43
C ALA A 269 8.76 -6.65 -20.26
N LYS A 270 9.68 -7.52 -19.83
CA LYS A 270 11.10 -7.18 -19.72
C LYS A 270 11.72 -6.82 -21.07
N GLU A 271 11.56 -7.68 -22.08
CA GLU A 271 12.11 -7.47 -23.42
C GLU A 271 11.56 -6.16 -24.02
N THR A 272 10.26 -5.89 -23.87
CA THR A 272 9.64 -4.64 -24.33
C THR A 272 10.22 -3.40 -23.65
N VAL A 273 10.45 -3.44 -22.33
CA VAL A 273 11.07 -2.30 -21.62
C VAL A 273 12.51 -2.08 -22.08
N ASP A 274 13.29 -3.16 -22.25
CA ASP A 274 14.66 -3.09 -22.73
C ASP A 274 14.72 -2.49 -24.16
N GLU A 275 13.80 -2.89 -25.05
CA GLU A 275 13.67 -2.31 -26.39
C GLU A 275 13.29 -0.82 -26.36
N ILE A 276 12.33 -0.42 -25.52
CA ILE A 276 11.94 0.99 -25.36
C ILE A 276 13.15 1.82 -24.96
N ILE A 277 13.91 1.39 -23.97
CA ILE A 277 15.10 2.10 -23.47
C ILE A 277 16.14 2.23 -24.59
N GLU A 278 16.41 1.15 -25.31
CA GLU A 278 17.35 1.17 -26.42
C GLU A 278 16.95 2.18 -27.49
N GLN A 279 15.66 2.28 -27.82
CA GLN A 279 15.19 3.25 -28.81
C GLN A 279 15.23 4.68 -28.29
N VAL A 280 14.84 4.93 -27.04
CA VAL A 280 14.97 6.27 -26.41
C VAL A 280 16.40 6.77 -26.48
N TYR A 281 17.38 5.90 -26.21
CA TYR A 281 18.80 6.26 -26.31
C TYR A 281 19.27 6.57 -27.74
N ARG A 282 18.58 6.08 -28.76
CA ARG A 282 18.88 6.33 -30.18
C ARG A 282 18.13 7.55 -30.73
N SER A 283 16.89 7.76 -30.30
CA SER A 283 15.97 8.75 -30.89
C SER A 283 15.91 10.07 -30.13
N ALA A 284 16.32 10.10 -28.86
CA ALA A 284 16.24 11.28 -28.01
C ALA A 284 17.57 11.60 -27.30
N THR A 285 17.75 12.89 -27.00
CA THR A 285 18.88 13.39 -26.20
C THR A 285 18.33 13.90 -24.86
N PRO A 286 18.93 13.51 -23.72
CA PRO A 286 18.48 14.02 -22.43
C PRO A 286 18.81 15.50 -22.28
N SER A 287 18.02 16.22 -21.50
CA SER A 287 18.39 17.53 -20.98
C SER A 287 19.37 17.39 -19.81
N ASN A 288 19.44 18.40 -18.94
CA ASN A 288 20.11 18.24 -17.66
C ASN A 288 19.34 17.23 -16.78
N PRO A 289 20.05 16.48 -15.92
CA PRO A 289 19.43 15.63 -14.92
C PRO A 289 18.43 16.42 -14.06
N ARG A 290 17.31 15.78 -13.73
CA ARG A 290 16.28 16.40 -12.88
C ARG A 290 16.79 16.46 -11.44
N ILE A 291 16.67 17.64 -10.84
CA ILE A 291 17.08 17.88 -9.44
C ILE A 291 15.87 17.78 -8.51
N ASP A 292 14.70 18.25 -8.97
CA ASP A 292 13.45 18.10 -8.22
C ASP A 292 12.91 16.68 -8.36
N ILE A 293 12.79 16.01 -7.22
CA ILE A 293 12.23 14.67 -7.14
C ILE A 293 10.74 14.65 -7.55
N PHE A 294 9.98 15.73 -7.33
CA PHE A 294 8.60 15.81 -7.77
C PHE A 294 8.49 15.85 -9.29
N GLU A 295 9.38 16.55 -9.99
CA GLU A 295 9.44 16.55 -11.46
C GLU A 295 9.84 15.18 -12.01
N THR A 296 10.77 14.50 -11.32
CA THR A 296 11.19 13.13 -11.67
C THR A 296 10.03 12.14 -11.52
N LEU A 297 9.29 12.24 -10.41
CA LEU A 297 8.09 11.43 -10.17
C LEU A 297 6.97 11.74 -11.17
N ASP A 298 6.72 13.01 -11.51
CA ASP A 298 5.70 13.38 -12.51
C ASP A 298 6.05 12.81 -13.90
N CYS A 299 7.33 12.85 -14.28
CA CYS A 299 7.84 12.20 -15.49
C CYS A 299 7.61 10.68 -15.44
N HIS A 300 8.01 10.03 -14.34
CA HIS A 300 7.89 8.59 -14.21
C HIS A 300 6.44 8.12 -14.20
N ASN A 301 5.56 8.82 -13.48
CA ASN A 301 4.14 8.53 -13.41
C ASN A 301 3.48 8.61 -14.78
N THR A 302 3.81 9.64 -15.56
CA THR A 302 3.32 9.77 -16.94
C THR A 302 3.74 8.56 -17.78
N ILE A 303 5.01 8.15 -17.70
CA ILE A 303 5.53 7.01 -18.46
C ILE A 303 4.85 5.71 -18.03
N THR A 304 4.77 5.45 -16.72
CA THR A 304 4.17 4.23 -16.17
C THR A 304 2.68 4.14 -16.51
N GLU A 305 1.92 5.22 -16.42
CA GLU A 305 0.50 5.24 -16.83
C GLU A 305 0.33 4.88 -18.30
N GLN A 306 1.16 5.44 -19.19
CA GLN A 306 1.10 5.11 -20.62
C GLN A 306 1.58 3.69 -20.92
N PHE A 307 2.59 3.19 -20.19
CA PHE A 307 3.04 1.81 -20.31
C PHE A 307 1.95 0.82 -19.87
N GLU A 308 1.28 1.07 -18.74
CA GLU A 308 0.16 0.22 -18.30
C GLU A 308 -1.03 0.28 -19.26
N PHE A 309 -1.26 1.43 -19.88
CA PHE A 309 -2.34 1.62 -20.85
C PHE A 309 -2.06 0.93 -22.20
N LYS A 310 -0.81 0.94 -22.67
CA LYS A 310 -0.44 0.44 -24.01
C LYS A 310 0.19 -0.93 -24.01
N CYS A 311 1.02 -1.24 -23.03
CA CYS A 311 1.81 -2.47 -22.97
C CYS A 311 1.16 -3.46 -21.99
N PHE A 312 1.61 -3.43 -20.73
CA PHE A 312 1.25 -4.42 -19.71
C PHE A 312 0.85 -3.70 -18.43
N SER A 313 -0.32 -4.04 -17.88
CA SER A 313 -0.66 -3.60 -16.53
C SER A 313 0.25 -4.29 -15.51
N LEU A 314 0.73 -3.54 -14.52
CA LEU A 314 1.57 -4.07 -13.43
C LEU A 314 0.83 -5.11 -12.59
N ARG A 315 -0.51 -5.09 -12.59
CA ARG A 315 -1.32 -6.14 -11.94
C ARG A 315 -1.34 -7.45 -12.69
N GLN A 316 -1.24 -7.39 -14.03
CA GLN A 316 -1.24 -8.58 -14.88
C GLN A 316 0.16 -9.21 -14.95
N VAL A 317 1.20 -8.36 -14.88
CA VAL A 317 2.61 -8.77 -14.93
C VAL A 317 3.36 -8.05 -13.80
N PRO A 318 3.31 -8.56 -12.55
CA PRO A 318 3.96 -7.93 -11.40
C PRO A 318 5.46 -7.69 -11.59
N GLU A 319 6.14 -8.56 -12.34
CA GLU A 319 7.56 -8.41 -12.64
C GLU A 319 7.87 -7.11 -13.41
N ALA A 320 6.90 -6.57 -14.15
CA ALA A 320 7.05 -5.31 -14.87
C ALA A 320 7.30 -4.12 -13.92
N ALA A 321 6.86 -4.19 -12.66
CA ALA A 321 7.08 -3.11 -11.68
C ALA A 321 8.57 -2.85 -11.42
N TYR A 322 9.40 -3.90 -11.44
CA TYR A 322 10.86 -3.75 -11.33
C TYR A 322 11.46 -3.17 -12.60
N GLU A 323 10.95 -3.58 -13.76
CA GLU A 323 11.42 -3.08 -15.05
C GLU A 323 11.10 -1.58 -15.22
N MET A 324 9.99 -1.10 -14.64
CA MET A 324 9.64 0.33 -14.61
C MET A 324 10.71 1.20 -13.92
N SER A 325 11.51 0.64 -13.01
CA SER A 325 12.63 1.38 -12.39
C SER A 325 13.69 1.81 -13.40
N LYS A 326 13.85 1.06 -14.51
CA LYS A 326 14.74 1.47 -15.60
C LYS A 326 14.21 2.70 -16.33
N LEU A 327 12.88 2.82 -16.49
CA LEU A 327 12.25 4.00 -17.08
C LEU A 327 12.29 5.21 -16.13
N TYR A 328 12.22 4.99 -14.81
CA TYR A 328 12.49 6.04 -13.83
C TYR A 328 13.90 6.63 -14.02
N ARG A 329 14.90 5.79 -14.29
CA ARG A 329 16.27 6.26 -14.54
C ARG A 329 16.37 7.19 -15.75
N LEU A 330 15.56 6.98 -16.80
CA LEU A 330 15.49 7.93 -17.93
C LEU A 330 14.98 9.30 -17.46
N CYS A 331 14.00 9.35 -16.56
CA CYS A 331 13.55 10.60 -15.97
C CYS A 331 14.64 11.29 -15.14
N GLU A 332 15.40 10.54 -14.33
CA GLU A 332 16.53 11.14 -13.58
C GLU A 332 17.57 11.74 -14.50
N LEU A 333 17.87 11.07 -15.61
CA LEU A 333 18.85 11.53 -16.60
C LEU A 333 18.38 12.74 -17.41
N GLY A 334 17.11 13.16 -17.30
CA GLY A 334 16.58 14.32 -18.01
C GLY A 334 15.95 14.00 -19.37
N TYR A 335 15.61 12.74 -19.65
CA TYR A 335 14.80 12.43 -20.85
C TYR A 335 13.38 13.00 -20.69
N ASP A 336 12.82 13.54 -21.76
CA ASP A 336 11.44 14.03 -21.76
C ASP A 336 10.45 12.87 -21.77
N ALA A 337 9.40 12.96 -20.95
CA ALA A 337 8.41 11.90 -20.84
C ALA A 337 7.73 11.62 -22.19
N LYS A 338 7.53 12.64 -23.05
CA LYS A 338 6.89 12.46 -24.36
C LYS A 338 7.73 11.59 -25.28
N SER A 339 9.06 11.72 -25.24
CA SER A 339 9.96 10.89 -26.04
C SER A 339 9.86 9.42 -25.63
N VAL A 340 9.82 9.14 -24.32
CA VAL A 340 9.66 7.76 -23.81
C VAL A 340 8.27 7.22 -24.13
N VAL A 341 7.23 8.03 -23.97
CA VAL A 341 5.84 7.67 -24.30
C VAL A 341 5.68 7.37 -25.78
N GLN A 342 6.34 8.10 -26.67
CA GLN A 342 6.30 7.81 -28.11
C GLN A 342 6.85 6.41 -28.39
N GLU A 343 8.01 6.06 -27.83
CA GLU A 343 8.59 4.72 -27.99
C GLU A 343 7.72 3.61 -27.38
N ILE A 344 7.00 3.89 -26.27
CA ILE A 344 5.98 2.98 -25.72
C ILE A 344 4.89 2.70 -26.76
N PHE A 345 4.36 3.75 -27.40
CA PHE A 345 3.29 3.60 -28.39
C PHE A 345 3.78 2.86 -29.64
N ASP A 346 5.01 3.07 -30.07
CA ASP A 346 5.57 2.44 -31.28
C ASP A 346 5.94 0.97 -31.09
N ARG A 347 6.03 0.48 -29.84
CA ARG A 347 6.38 -0.92 -29.53
C ARG A 347 5.22 -1.73 -28.98
N CYS A 348 4.23 -1.07 -28.37
CA CYS A 348 3.07 -1.73 -27.78
C CYS A 348 1.75 -1.44 -28.52
N GLY A 349 1.79 -0.61 -29.57
CA GLY A 349 0.63 -0.20 -30.37
C GLY A 349 0.21 -1.17 -31.47
#